data_AF-A0A1E5MJZ2-F1
#
_entry.id   AF-A0A1E5MJZ2-F1
#
_cell.length_a   1.000
_cell.length_b   1.000
_cell.length_c   1.000
_cell.angle_alpha   90.00
_cell.angle_beta   90.00
_cell.angle_gamma   90.00
#
_symmetry.space_group_name_H-M   'P 1'
#
loop_
_entity.id
_entity.type
_entity.pdbx_description
1 polymer ?
#
loop_
_entity_poly.entity_id
_entity_poly.type
_entity_poly.pdbx_seq_one_letter_code
_entity_poly.pdbx_strand_id
1 'polypeptide(L)'
;MSKDLSSLFRQEVALAKAELTESAKKAGKAGGMFGGAGLTALFALLFLSIAAWWGLGYLIGNAWSAVVIAVVYAIVAAILYVRGRKEIKEIQGAPQTVETVKEVPEALKPNTGRKP
;
A
#
# COMPACT_ATOMS: atom_id res chain seq x y z
N MET A 1 -39.85 3.53 24.26
CA MET A 1 -39.00 4.64 23.76
C MET A 1 -37.51 4.32 23.79
N SER A 2 -36.96 3.60 24.79
CA SER A 2 -35.54 3.19 24.82
C SER A 2 -35.17 2.04 23.88
N LYS A 3 -36.13 1.18 23.52
CA LYS A 3 -35.93 -0.01 22.68
C LYS A 3 -35.60 0.32 21.22
N ASP A 4 -36.14 1.42 20.70
CA ASP A 4 -35.95 1.85 19.30
C ASP A 4 -34.53 2.39 19.08
N LEU A 5 -34.03 3.20 20.03
CA LEU A 5 -32.67 3.75 20.01
C LEU A 5 -31.60 2.65 20.06
N SER A 6 -31.80 1.63 20.89
CA SER A 6 -30.93 0.46 20.94
C SER A 6 -30.94 -0.34 19.63
N SER A 7 -32.04 -0.31 18.87
CA SER A 7 -32.14 -1.02 17.59
C SER A 7 -31.40 -0.29 16.47
N LEU A 8 -31.46 1.05 16.44
CA LEU A 8 -30.76 1.89 15.47
C LEU A 8 -29.24 1.82 15.67
N PHE A 9 -28.78 1.92 16.92
CA PHE A 9 -27.35 1.81 17.21
C PHE A 9 -26.78 0.45 16.75
N ARG A 10 -27.54 -0.63 16.93
CA ARG A 10 -27.14 -1.97 16.48
C ARG A 10 -27.16 -2.09 14.95
N GLN A 11 -28.06 -1.36 14.27
CA GLN A 11 -28.11 -1.29 12.81
C GLN A 11 -26.94 -0.48 12.24
N GLU A 12 -26.58 0.65 12.82
CA GLU A 12 -25.41 1.43 12.39
C GLU A 12 -24.11 0.63 12.56
N VAL A 13 -23.96 -0.08 13.69
CA VAL A 13 -22.82 -0.99 13.89
C VAL A 13 -22.84 -2.13 12.86
N ALA A 14 -24.00 -2.70 12.56
CA ALA A 14 -24.13 -3.75 11.55
C ALA A 14 -23.82 -3.24 10.14
N LEU A 15 -24.26 -2.03 9.80
CA LEU A 15 -24.01 -1.37 8.52
C LEU A 15 -22.53 -1.01 8.36
N ALA A 16 -21.93 -0.38 9.38
CA ALA A 16 -20.49 -0.09 9.41
C ALA A 16 -19.67 -1.38 9.27
N LYS A 17 -20.07 -2.46 9.95
CA LYS A 17 -19.42 -3.77 9.79
C LYS A 17 -19.57 -4.33 8.37
N ALA A 18 -20.73 -4.17 7.74
CA ALA A 18 -20.96 -4.58 6.36
C ALA A 18 -20.08 -3.78 5.38
N GLU A 19 -20.04 -2.45 5.51
CA GLU A 19 -19.21 -1.58 4.67
C GLU A 19 -17.71 -1.85 4.84
N LEU A 20 -17.25 -2.05 6.09
CA LEU A 20 -15.87 -2.43 6.38
C LEU A 20 -15.53 -3.80 5.78
N THR A 21 -16.45 -4.77 5.85
CA THR A 21 -16.25 -6.10 5.27
C THR A 21 -16.19 -6.05 3.75
N GLU A 22 -17.06 -5.26 3.11
CA GLU A 22 -17.06 -5.06 1.67
C GLU A 22 -15.78 -4.34 1.21
N SER A 23 -15.36 -3.31 1.94
CA SER A 23 -14.11 -2.60 1.72
C SER A 23 -12.90 -3.52 1.86
N ALA A 24 -12.85 -4.34 2.90
CA ALA A 24 -11.81 -5.33 3.10
C ALA A 24 -11.77 -6.38 1.99
N LYS A 25 -12.93 -6.84 1.49
CA LYS A 25 -13.00 -7.79 0.36
C LYS A 25 -12.50 -7.16 -0.94
N LYS A 26 -12.86 -5.90 -1.22
CA LYS A 26 -12.36 -5.15 -2.39
C LYS A 26 -10.85 -4.94 -2.30
N ALA A 27 -10.36 -4.49 -1.13
CA ALA A 27 -8.94 -4.32 -0.87
C ALA A 27 -8.17 -5.65 -0.97
N GLY A 28 -8.71 -6.75 -0.43
CA GLY A 28 -8.12 -8.07 -0.52
C GLY A 28 -8.06 -8.61 -1.96
N LYS A 29 -9.14 -8.41 -2.74
CA LYS A 29 -9.15 -8.76 -4.17
C LYS A 29 -8.10 -7.93 -4.94
N ALA A 30 -8.06 -6.62 -4.71
CA ALA A 30 -7.08 -5.74 -5.33
C ALA A 30 -5.65 -6.15 -4.95
N GLY A 31 -5.38 -6.35 -3.65
CA GLY A 31 -4.09 -6.82 -3.15
C GLY A 31 -3.66 -8.16 -3.74
N GLY A 32 -4.59 -9.12 -3.85
CA GLY A 32 -4.34 -10.41 -4.51
C GLY A 32 -4.03 -10.27 -6.01
N MET A 33 -4.77 -9.43 -6.72
CA MET A 33 -4.51 -9.15 -8.15
C MET A 33 -3.16 -8.47 -8.37
N PHE A 34 -2.81 -7.48 -7.55
CA PHE A 34 -1.49 -6.82 -7.61
C PHE A 34 -0.35 -7.78 -7.23
N GLY A 35 -0.56 -8.64 -6.22
CA GLY A 35 0.41 -9.68 -5.87
C GLY A 35 0.65 -10.66 -7.02
N GLY A 36 -0.43 -11.18 -7.62
CA GLY A 36 -0.35 -12.08 -8.78
C GLY A 36 0.27 -11.42 -10.01
N ALA A 37 -0.09 -10.14 -10.28
CA ALA A 37 0.51 -9.37 -11.36
C ALA A 37 2.00 -9.14 -11.14
N GLY A 38 2.43 -8.83 -9.91
CA GLY A 38 3.84 -8.68 -9.56
C GLY A 38 4.64 -9.95 -9.82
N LEU A 39 4.17 -11.10 -9.34
CA LEU A 39 4.82 -12.39 -9.59
C LEU A 39 4.87 -12.73 -11.09
N THR A 40 3.76 -12.53 -11.80
CA THR A 40 3.69 -12.80 -13.25
C THR A 40 4.64 -11.89 -14.02
N ALA A 41 4.74 -10.61 -13.66
CA ALA A 41 5.68 -9.67 -14.25
C ALA A 41 7.13 -10.08 -13.99
N LEU A 42 7.47 -10.61 -12.81
CA LEU A 42 8.80 -11.14 -12.52
C LEU A 42 9.16 -12.30 -13.46
N PHE A 43 8.25 -13.27 -13.65
CA PHE A 43 8.49 -14.37 -14.59
C PHE A 43 8.60 -13.88 -16.04
N ALA A 44 7.73 -12.96 -16.46
CA ALA A 44 7.80 -12.37 -17.79
C ALA A 44 9.16 -11.68 -18.04
N LEU A 45 9.63 -10.87 -17.08
CA LEU A 45 10.93 -10.22 -17.14
C LEU A 45 12.09 -11.23 -17.18
N LEU A 46 12.00 -12.32 -16.40
CA LEU A 46 12.99 -13.40 -16.42
C LEU A 46 13.09 -14.04 -17.81
N PHE A 47 11.97 -14.47 -18.38
CA PHE A 47 11.97 -15.10 -19.71
C PHE A 47 12.39 -14.13 -20.81
N LEU A 48 11.97 -12.87 -20.75
CA LEU A 48 12.44 -11.83 -21.67
C LEU A 48 13.96 -11.62 -21.56
N SER A 49 14.51 -11.69 -20.36
CA SER A 49 15.96 -11.54 -20.15
C SER A 49 16.74 -12.68 -20.77
N ILE A 50 16.26 -13.91 -20.60
CA ILE A 50 16.87 -15.10 -21.22
C ILE A 50 16.79 -15.00 -22.74
N ALA A 51 15.61 -14.65 -23.27
CA ALA A 51 15.42 -14.48 -24.71
C ALA A 51 16.32 -13.37 -25.29
N ALA A 52 16.40 -12.23 -24.61
CA ALA A 52 17.26 -11.11 -25.03
C ALA A 52 18.75 -11.48 -24.94
N TRP A 53 19.17 -12.20 -23.89
CA TRP A 53 20.54 -12.68 -23.77
C TRP A 53 20.90 -13.61 -24.92
N TRP A 54 20.09 -14.64 -25.19
CA TRP A 54 20.34 -15.55 -26.31
C TRP A 54 20.29 -14.84 -27.67
N GLY A 55 19.30 -13.96 -27.86
CA GLY A 55 19.16 -13.16 -29.08
C GLY A 55 20.37 -12.29 -29.36
N LEU A 56 20.82 -11.52 -28.37
CA LEU A 56 22.06 -10.73 -28.45
C LEU A 56 23.29 -11.63 -28.58
N GLY A 57 23.24 -12.81 -27.99
CA GLY A 57 24.28 -13.82 -28.02
C GLY A 57 24.71 -14.18 -29.45
N TYR A 58 23.75 -14.26 -30.37
CA TYR A 58 24.01 -14.50 -31.78
C TYR A 58 24.68 -13.31 -32.51
N LEU A 59 24.56 -12.09 -31.98
CA LEU A 59 25.12 -10.88 -32.60
C LEU A 59 26.49 -10.52 -32.05
N ILE A 60 26.67 -10.58 -30.72
CA ILE A 60 27.85 -10.06 -30.01
C ILE A 60 28.52 -11.08 -29.08
N GLY A 61 28.00 -12.31 -29.04
CA GLY A 61 28.47 -13.37 -28.14
C GLY A 61 27.78 -13.34 -26.76
N ASN A 62 27.62 -14.52 -26.16
CA ASN A 62 26.88 -14.70 -24.92
C ASN A 62 27.49 -13.94 -23.73
N ALA A 63 28.83 -13.82 -23.67
CA ALA A 63 29.50 -13.11 -22.58
C ALA A 63 29.19 -11.59 -22.61
N TRP A 64 29.26 -10.95 -23.77
CA TRP A 64 28.96 -9.52 -23.90
C TRP A 64 27.47 -9.22 -23.78
N SER A 65 26.62 -10.16 -24.20
CA SER A 65 25.17 -10.07 -24.01
C SER A 65 24.80 -10.02 -22.52
N ALA A 66 25.49 -10.80 -21.68
CA ALA A 66 25.35 -10.75 -20.23
C ALA A 66 25.57 -9.33 -19.68
N VAL A 67 26.65 -8.69 -20.14
CA VAL A 67 27.04 -7.34 -19.70
C VAL A 67 25.99 -6.31 -20.12
N VAL A 68 25.49 -6.40 -21.35
CA VAL A 68 24.43 -5.50 -21.85
C VAL A 68 23.16 -5.63 -20.99
N ILE A 69 22.70 -6.86 -20.75
CA ILE A 69 21.51 -7.09 -19.93
C ILE A 69 21.73 -6.60 -18.48
N ALA A 70 22.92 -6.82 -17.91
CA ALA A 70 23.27 -6.33 -16.59
C ALA A 70 23.23 -4.79 -16.50
N VAL A 71 23.76 -4.08 -17.51
CA VAL A 71 23.69 -2.62 -17.57
C VAL A 71 22.25 -2.12 -17.68
N VAL A 72 21.42 -2.77 -18.50
CA VAL A 72 19.98 -2.43 -18.61
C VAL A 72 19.30 -2.56 -17.24
N TYR A 73 19.52 -3.67 -16.53
CA TYR A 73 18.97 -3.85 -15.20
C TYR A 73 19.50 -2.85 -14.16
N ALA A 74 20.78 -2.49 -14.22
CA ALA A 74 21.35 -1.47 -13.35
C ALA A 74 20.68 -0.11 -13.55
N ILE A 75 20.40 0.28 -14.81
CA ILE A 75 19.67 1.52 -15.12
C ILE A 75 18.25 1.46 -14.56
N VAL A 76 17.52 0.36 -14.80
CA VAL A 76 16.16 0.18 -14.27
C VAL A 76 16.15 0.26 -12.74
N ALA A 77 17.09 -0.42 -12.08
CA ALA A 77 17.22 -0.40 -10.62
C ALA A 77 17.52 1.01 -10.08
N ALA A 78 18.41 1.75 -10.73
CA ALA A 78 18.71 3.14 -10.35
C ALA A 78 17.47 4.04 -10.45
N ILE A 79 16.70 3.91 -11.54
CA ILE A 79 15.45 4.67 -11.73
C ILE A 79 14.42 4.32 -10.65
N LEU A 80 14.20 3.03 -10.40
CA LEU A 80 13.24 2.55 -9.39
C LEU A 80 13.65 3.00 -7.98
N TYR A 81 14.94 2.93 -7.65
CA TYR A 81 15.46 3.41 -6.37
C TYR A 81 15.20 4.90 -6.19
N VAL A 82 15.49 5.72 -7.20
CA VAL A 82 15.26 7.17 -7.15
C VAL A 82 13.77 7.49 -6.99
N ARG A 83 12.89 6.82 -7.75
CA ARG A 83 11.43 7.01 -7.63
C ARG A 83 10.91 6.57 -6.28
N GLY A 84 11.23 5.35 -5.84
CA GLY A 84 10.83 4.85 -4.54
C GLY A 84 11.31 5.74 -3.38
N ARG A 85 12.53 6.26 -3.47
CA ARG A 85 13.03 7.23 -2.49
C ARG A 85 12.21 8.53 -2.47
N LYS A 86 11.75 9.03 -3.63
CA LYS A 86 10.91 10.23 -3.70
C LYS A 86 9.53 9.97 -3.07
N GLU A 87 8.88 8.88 -3.44
CA GLU A 87 7.58 8.48 -2.89
C GLU A 87 7.64 8.34 -1.36
N ILE A 88 8.67 7.66 -0.83
CA ILE A 88 8.86 7.53 0.62
C ILE A 88 9.03 8.90 1.30
N LYS A 89 9.77 9.83 0.67
CA LYS A 89 9.96 11.19 1.20
C LYS A 89 8.68 12.01 1.16
N GLU A 90 7.85 11.85 0.14
CA GLU A 90 6.55 12.53 0.03
C GLU A 90 5.57 12.00 1.08
N ILE A 91 5.57 10.69 1.35
CA ILE A 91 4.78 10.08 2.42
C ILE A 91 5.25 10.56 3.80
N GLN A 92 6.57 10.68 4.03
CA GLN A 92 7.11 11.23 5.29
C GLN A 92 6.89 12.73 5.45
N GLY A 93 6.65 13.45 4.35
CA GLY A 93 6.26 14.87 4.34
C GLY A 93 4.77 15.11 4.53
N ALA A 94 3.93 14.07 4.55
CA ALA A 94 2.53 14.19 4.93
C ALA A 94 2.44 14.53 6.43
N PRO A 95 1.71 15.59 6.81
CA PRO A 95 1.79 16.17 8.15
C PRO A 95 1.48 15.15 9.24
N GLN A 96 2.27 15.22 10.30
CA GLN A 96 2.13 14.46 11.53
C GLN A 96 0.83 14.82 12.24
N THR A 97 -0.32 14.31 11.77
CA THR A 97 -1.60 14.41 12.49
C THR A 97 -1.65 13.54 13.75
N VAL A 98 -0.47 13.18 14.29
CA VAL A 98 -0.31 12.51 15.58
C VAL A 98 -0.16 13.52 16.73
N GLU A 99 0.01 14.81 16.45
CA GLU A 99 0.04 15.85 17.49
C GLU A 99 -1.36 16.35 17.91
N THR A 100 -2.40 16.18 17.11
CA THR A 100 -3.77 16.59 17.48
C THR A 100 -4.51 15.61 18.40
N VAL A 101 -3.99 14.39 18.63
CA VAL A 101 -4.60 13.44 19.58
C VAL A 101 -4.16 13.70 21.04
N LYS A 102 -3.22 14.64 21.27
CA LYS A 102 -2.78 15.04 22.62
C LYS A 102 -3.51 16.25 23.21
N GLU A 103 -4.38 16.93 22.46
CA GLU A 103 -5.27 17.95 23.01
C GLU A 103 -6.69 17.40 23.13
N VAL A 104 -6.88 16.41 24.02
CA VAL A 104 -8.20 16.22 24.63
C VAL A 104 -8.41 17.45 25.52
N PRO A 105 -9.36 18.36 25.20
CA PRO A 105 -9.57 19.53 26.03
C PRO A 105 -10.01 19.08 27.42
N GLU A 106 -9.51 19.73 28.47
CA GLU A 106 -9.97 19.55 29.86
C GLU A 106 -11.49 19.86 30.05
N ALA A 107 -12.21 20.19 28.97
CA ALA A 107 -13.64 20.50 28.93
C ALA A 107 -14.57 19.30 29.24
N LEU A 108 -14.03 18.09 29.43
CA LEU A 108 -14.79 16.91 29.90
C LEU A 108 -14.56 16.59 31.39
N LYS A 109 -14.26 17.60 32.24
CA LYS A 109 -14.48 17.45 33.69
C LYS A 109 -15.99 17.55 33.96
N PRO A 110 -16.66 16.46 34.40
CA PRO A 110 -18.05 16.53 34.84
C PRO A 110 -18.06 17.36 36.12
N ASN A 111 -18.82 18.46 36.14
CA ASN A 111 -19.10 19.20 37.36
C ASN A 111 -20.07 18.37 38.22
N THR A 112 -19.53 17.35 38.89
CA THR A 112 -20.21 16.60 39.94
C THR A 112 -19.80 17.23 41.26
N GLY A 113 -20.54 18.28 41.64
CA GLY A 113 -20.30 19.01 42.88
C GLY A 113 -21.57 19.67 43.40
N ARG A 114 -22.68 18.92 43.39
CA ARG A 114 -23.92 19.31 44.07
C ARG A 114 -23.74 19.17 45.59
N LYS A 115 -23.88 20.32 46.27
CA LYS A 115 -24.46 20.55 47.63
C LYS A 115 -23.64 20.18 48.87
N PRO A 116 -24.00 20.70 50.07
CA PRO A 116 -25.25 21.37 50.50
C PRO A 116 -25.33 22.89 50.29
#